data_AF-A0A2V0MYL2-F1
#
_entry.id   AF-A0A2V0MYL2-F1
#
_cell.length_a   1.000
_cell.length_b   1.000
_cell.length_c   1.000
_cell.angle_alpha   90.00
_cell.angle_beta   90.00
_cell.angle_gamma   90.00
#
_symmetry.space_group_name_H-M   'P 1'
#
loop_
_entity.id
_entity.type
_entity.pdbx_description
1 polymer ?
#
loop_
_entity_poly.entity_id
_entity_poly.type
_entity_poly.pdbx_seq_one_letter_code
_entity_poly.pdbx_strand_id
1 'polypeptide(L)'
;MSERRFAGVARLVGSVPNTVDRRFAVGDMQLYHLDPPMCGYRVVAASQTGWWARSHHPPDPPDDPVSTTFYGVTGEGLGIDPHQKLPASADGRSPARALADAGYVVW
;
A
#
# COMPACT_ATOMS: atom_id res chain seq x y z
N MET A 1 -18.42 22.15 -2.50
CA MET A 1 -16.97 21.95 -2.64
C MET A 1 -16.48 21.37 -1.33
N SER A 2 -16.37 20.04 -1.23
CA SER A 2 -16.03 19.37 0.03
C SER A 2 -14.53 19.42 0.24
N GLU A 3 -14.10 20.02 1.35
CA GLU A 3 -12.74 19.89 1.86
C GLU A 3 -12.38 18.40 1.95
N ARG A 4 -11.36 17.97 1.18
CA ARG A 4 -10.73 16.67 1.40
C ARG A 4 -10.11 16.73 2.80
N ARG A 5 -10.80 16.14 3.79
CA ARG A 5 -10.22 15.88 5.11
C ARG A 5 -9.10 14.87 4.90
N PHE A 6 -7.87 15.36 4.78
CA PHE A 6 -6.69 14.52 4.83
C PHE A 6 -6.68 13.81 6.19
N ALA A 7 -6.70 12.48 6.16
CA ALA A 7 -6.61 11.65 7.35
C ALA A 7 -5.18 11.61 7.89
N GLY A 8 -4.17 11.89 7.06
CA GLY A 8 -2.76 11.87 7.45
C GLY A 8 -1.77 12.11 6.32
N VAL A 9 -0.51 11.80 6.61
CA VAL A 9 0.65 11.83 5.72
C VAL A 9 1.24 10.43 5.62
N ALA A 10 1.57 10.00 4.41
CA ALA A 10 2.34 8.80 4.13
C ALA A 10 3.63 9.19 3.41
N ARG A 11 4.78 8.86 3.99
CA ARG A 11 6.09 9.17 3.42
C ARG A 11 6.79 7.89 3.00
N LEU A 12 7.27 7.83 1.76
CA LEU A 12 8.14 6.73 1.34
C LEU A 12 9.48 6.82 2.09
N VAL A 13 9.85 5.77 2.82
CA VAL A 13 11.07 5.73 3.64
C VAL A 13 12.08 4.67 3.22
N GLY A 14 11.73 3.80 2.28
CA GLY A 14 12.66 2.83 1.72
C GLY A 14 11.95 1.68 1.00
N SER A 15 12.70 0.62 0.73
CA SER A 15 12.18 -0.63 0.19
C SER A 15 12.91 -1.83 0.80
N VAL A 16 12.24 -2.98 0.83
CA VAL A 16 12.80 -4.25 1.30
C VAL A 16 12.43 -5.38 0.34
N PRO A 17 13.23 -6.45 0.24
CA PRO A 17 12.90 -7.59 -0.61
C PRO A 17 11.50 -8.14 -0.30
N ASN A 18 10.73 -8.45 -1.34
CA ASN A 18 9.42 -9.03 -1.14
C ASN A 18 9.55 -10.49 -0.63
N THR A 19 9.33 -10.69 0.67
CA THR A 19 9.38 -12.00 1.33
C THR A 19 8.02 -12.64 1.52
N VAL A 20 6.92 -11.89 1.34
CA VAL A 20 5.56 -12.35 1.63
C VAL A 20 4.91 -13.04 0.43
N ASP A 21 5.04 -12.50 -0.77
CA ASP A 21 4.47 -13.11 -1.99
C ASP A 21 5.44 -13.10 -3.18
N ARG A 22 6.49 -13.92 -3.07
CA ARG A 22 7.58 -13.98 -4.07
C ARG A 22 7.15 -14.41 -5.47
N ARG A 23 6.04 -15.15 -5.61
CA ARG A 23 5.67 -15.76 -6.90
C ARG A 23 4.99 -14.77 -7.84
N PHE A 24 4.27 -13.80 -7.28
CA PHE A 24 3.49 -12.82 -8.04
C PHE A 24 3.93 -11.38 -7.76
N ALA A 25 4.94 -11.19 -6.91
CA ALA A 25 5.50 -9.89 -6.59
C ALA A 25 6.00 -9.16 -7.83
N VAL A 26 5.67 -7.87 -7.88
CA VAL A 26 6.25 -6.89 -8.79
C VAL A 26 7.24 -6.06 -7.99
N GLY A 27 8.51 -6.44 -8.03
CA GLY A 27 9.60 -5.74 -7.34
C GLY A 27 9.64 -5.92 -5.82
N ASP A 28 10.38 -5.03 -5.18
CA ASP A 28 10.52 -4.96 -3.71
C ASP A 28 9.27 -4.37 -3.05
N MET A 29 9.09 -4.66 -1.76
CA MET A 29 8.07 -4.00 -0.94
C MET A 29 8.51 -2.58 -0.60
N GLN A 30 7.67 -1.60 -0.89
CA GLN A 30 7.90 -0.21 -0.50
C GLN A 30 7.53 0.01 0.97
N LEU A 31 8.35 0.73 1.72
CA LEU A 31 8.07 1.07 3.11
C LEU A 31 7.56 2.49 3.22
N TYR A 32 6.41 2.65 3.88
CA TYR A 32 5.81 3.95 4.15
C TYR A 32 5.73 4.22 5.65
N HIS A 33 6.22 5.39 6.07
CA HIS A 33 5.92 5.92 7.38
C HIS A 33 4.61 6.69 7.35
N LEU A 34 3.69 6.36 8.25
CA LEU A 34 2.33 6.91 8.33
C LEU A 34 2.17 7.77 9.58
N ASP A 35 1.53 8.92 9.41
CA ASP A 35 1.07 9.77 10.49
C ASP A 35 -0.33 10.33 10.18
N PRO A 36 -1.41 9.89 10.85
CA PRO A 36 -1.45 8.99 12.00
C PRO A 36 -1.18 7.52 11.61
N PRO A 37 -0.92 6.62 12.58
CA PRO A 37 -0.71 5.21 12.31
C PRO A 37 -1.97 4.49 11.80
N MET A 38 -1.80 3.51 10.92
CA MET A 38 -2.88 2.65 10.42
C MET A 38 -2.94 1.37 11.26
N CYS A 39 -4.07 1.14 11.94
CA CYS A 39 -4.25 -0.02 12.83
C CYS A 39 -3.13 -0.17 13.89
N GLY A 40 -2.56 0.95 14.34
CA GLY A 40 -1.44 0.95 15.30
C GLY A 40 -0.04 0.91 14.66
N TYR A 41 0.08 0.67 13.35
CA TYR A 41 1.35 0.63 12.63
C TYR A 41 1.72 2.01 12.07
N ARG A 42 2.87 2.53 12.51
CA ARG A 42 3.50 3.74 11.95
C ARG A 42 4.31 3.47 10.69
N VAL A 43 4.73 2.23 10.48
CA VAL A 43 5.44 1.83 9.26
C VAL A 43 4.69 0.66 8.64
N VAL A 44 4.43 0.75 7.34
CA VAL A 44 3.75 -0.29 6.57
C VAL A 44 4.60 -0.69 5.37
N ALA A 45 4.57 -1.97 5.04
CA ALA A 45 5.19 -2.53 3.84
C ALA A 45 4.13 -2.75 2.76
N ALA A 46 4.34 -2.19 1.57
CA ALA A 46 3.45 -2.29 0.43
C ALA A 46 3.98 -3.35 -0.54
N SER A 47 3.34 -4.52 -0.55
CA SER A 47 3.58 -5.57 -1.53
C SER A 47 2.74 -5.32 -2.77
N GLN A 48 3.36 -5.34 -3.94
CA GLN A 48 2.69 -5.18 -5.23
C GLN A 48 2.64 -6.51 -5.95
N THR A 49 1.50 -6.86 -6.52
CA THR A 49 1.34 -8.00 -7.44
C THR A 49 0.77 -7.54 -8.76
N GLY A 50 1.03 -8.26 -9.86
CA GLY A 50 0.56 -7.86 -11.18
C GLY A 50 -0.96 -7.90 -11.30
N TRP A 51 -1.58 -6.79 -11.70
CA TRP A 51 -3.02 -6.66 -11.99
C TRP A 51 -3.21 -6.55 -13.50
N TRP A 52 -3.16 -7.69 -14.19
CA TRP A 52 -3.17 -7.74 -15.66
C TRP A 52 -4.44 -8.33 -16.27
N ALA A 53 -5.39 -8.80 -15.46
CA ALA A 53 -6.57 -9.47 -15.99
C ALA A 53 -7.76 -9.36 -15.04
N ARG A 54 -8.53 -8.26 -15.14
CA ARG A 54 -9.98 -8.25 -14.91
C ARG A 54 -10.53 -6.84 -15.10
N SER A 55 -10.89 -6.50 -16.33
CA SER A 55 -12.05 -5.65 -16.61
C SER A 55 -12.23 -5.51 -18.13
N HIS A 56 -13.34 -6.01 -18.66
CA HIS A 56 -13.77 -5.75 -20.05
C HIS A 56 -14.24 -4.29 -20.25
N HIS A 57 -14.30 -3.51 -19.16
CA HIS A 57 -14.60 -2.09 -19.14
C HIS A 57 -13.62 -1.39 -18.19
N PRO A 58 -12.64 -0.61 -18.69
CA PRO A 58 -11.68 0.04 -17.80
C PRO A 58 -12.44 0.99 -16.85
N PRO A 59 -12.25 0.87 -15.53
CA PRO A 59 -12.90 1.78 -14.59
C PRO A 59 -12.46 3.24 -14.85
N ASP A 60 -13.33 4.20 -14.52
CA ASP A 60 -12.99 5.62 -14.51
C ASP A 60 -12.95 6.12 -13.05
N PRO A 61 -11.77 6.52 -12.52
CA PRO A 61 -10.47 6.58 -13.18
C PRO A 61 -9.83 5.20 -13.39
N PRO A 62 -8.91 5.06 -14.37
CA PRO A 62 -8.25 3.79 -14.67
C PRO A 62 -7.52 3.20 -13.47
N ASP A 63 -7.59 1.88 -13.37
CA ASP A 63 -6.77 1.07 -12.46
C ASP A 63 -5.29 1.19 -12.83
N ASP A 64 -4.45 1.05 -11.81
CA ASP A 64 -3.02 0.83 -11.97
C ASP A 64 -2.77 -0.65 -12.37
N PRO A 65 -1.67 -0.97 -13.07
CA PRO A 65 -1.37 -2.35 -13.52
C PRO A 65 -0.93 -3.28 -12.38
N VAL A 66 -1.15 -2.90 -11.12
CA VAL A 66 -0.72 -3.60 -9.91
C VAL A 66 -1.83 -3.60 -8.87
N SER A 67 -1.90 -4.66 -8.07
CA SER A 67 -2.62 -4.69 -6.80
C SER A 67 -1.66 -4.44 -5.67
N THR A 68 -2.08 -3.66 -4.66
CA THR A 68 -1.27 -3.40 -3.47
C THR A 68 -1.87 -4.06 -2.24
N THR A 69 -1.04 -4.78 -1.50
CA THR A 69 -1.34 -5.27 -0.15
C THR A 69 -0.40 -4.64 0.86
N PHE A 70 -0.95 -4.02 1.89
CA PHE A 70 -0.20 -3.43 2.99
C PHE A 70 -0.11 -4.38 4.18
N TYR A 71 1.07 -4.45 4.77
CA TYR A 71 1.38 -5.21 5.97
C TYR A 71 1.97 -4.30 7.03
N GLY A 72 1.68 -4.58 8.30
CA GLY A 72 2.31 -3.86 9.42
C GLY A 72 3.79 -4.22 9.53
N VAL A 73 4.63 -3.23 9.84
CA VAL A 73 6.04 -3.46 10.18
C VAL A 73 6.22 -3.29 11.68
N THR A 74 6.90 -4.27 12.29
CA THR A 74 7.11 -4.41 13.74
C THR A 74 8.58 -4.52 14.09
N GLY A 75 8.92 -4.03 15.30
CA GLY A 75 10.25 -4.16 15.89
C GLY A 75 11.36 -3.37 15.18
N GLU A 76 12.55 -3.38 15.78
CA GLU A 76 13.73 -2.68 15.24
C GLU A 76 14.32 -3.36 14.00
N GLY A 77 13.98 -4.65 13.76
CA GLY A 77 14.47 -5.44 12.63
C GLY A 77 13.62 -5.35 11.36
N LEU A 78 12.64 -4.45 11.28
CA LEU A 78 11.67 -4.34 10.18
C LEU A 78 10.92 -5.66 9.92
N GLY A 79 10.48 -6.32 10.99
CA GLY A 79 9.70 -7.55 10.91
C GLY A 79 8.33 -7.26 10.29
N ILE A 80 8.06 -7.81 9.12
CA ILE A 80 6.76 -7.67 8.45
C ILE A 80 5.80 -8.69 9.08
N ASP A 81 4.61 -8.25 9.48
CA ASP A 81 3.52 -9.13 9.90
C ASP A 81 2.70 -9.54 8.67
N PRO A 82 2.92 -10.74 8.09
CA PRO A 82 2.21 -11.18 6.89
C PRO A 82 0.79 -11.67 7.17
N HIS A 83 0.42 -11.88 8.44
CA HIS A 83 -0.86 -12.48 8.81
C HIS A 83 -2.00 -11.46 8.82
N GLN A 84 -1.67 -10.18 8.91
CA GLN A 84 -2.64 -9.09 8.95
C GLN A 84 -2.51 -8.18 7.73
N LYS A 85 -3.42 -8.36 6.76
CA LYS A 85 -3.64 -7.40 5.67
C LYS A 85 -4.27 -6.13 6.23
N LEU A 86 -3.65 -4.99 5.97
CA LEU A 86 -4.13 -3.68 6.42
C LEU A 86 -5.24 -3.12 5.50
N PRO A 87 -6.16 -2.29 6.04
CA PRO A 87 -7.40 -1.89 5.36
C PRO A 87 -7.21 -1.03 4.11
N ALA A 88 -6.07 -0.35 3.94
CA ALA A 88 -5.79 0.44 2.72
C ALA A 88 -5.38 -0.41 1.51
N SER A 89 -5.31 -1.73 1.65
CA SER A 89 -4.93 -2.61 0.56
C SER A 89 -6.00 -2.64 -0.53
N ALA A 90 -5.60 -2.51 -1.80
CA ALA A 90 -6.52 -2.37 -2.91
C ALA A 90 -6.00 -3.04 -4.17
N ASP A 91 -6.91 -3.69 -4.90
CA ASP A 91 -6.66 -4.22 -6.23
C ASP A 91 -6.67 -3.09 -7.27
N GLY A 92 -5.83 -3.20 -8.31
CA GLY A 92 -5.73 -2.18 -9.35
C GLY A 92 -5.29 -0.80 -8.83
N ARG A 93 -4.55 -0.76 -7.72
CA ARG A 93 -4.01 0.46 -7.12
C ARG A 93 -2.54 0.27 -6.78
N SER A 94 -1.74 1.23 -7.19
CA SER A 94 -0.37 1.46 -6.73
C SER A 94 -0.36 1.85 -5.24
N PRO A 95 0.76 1.67 -4.53
CA PRO A 95 0.84 2.01 -3.11
C PRO A 95 0.43 3.45 -2.81
N ALA A 96 0.89 4.40 -3.65
CA ALA A 96 0.56 5.81 -3.48
C ALA A 96 -0.95 6.07 -3.65
N ARG A 97 -1.59 5.52 -4.70
CA ARG A 97 -3.04 5.71 -4.90
C ARG A 97 -3.86 5.02 -3.82
N ALA A 98 -3.49 3.82 -3.41
CA ALA A 98 -4.17 3.09 -2.34
C ALA A 98 -4.11 3.85 -0.99
N LEU A 99 -2.96 4.44 -0.65
CA LEU A 99 -2.82 5.31 0.53
C LEU A 99 -3.62 6.61 0.40
N ALA A 100 -3.65 7.21 -0.79
CA ALA A 100 -4.45 8.40 -1.06
C ALA A 100 -5.96 8.13 -0.93
N ASP A 101 -6.43 6.99 -1.42
CA ASP A 101 -7.81 6.53 -1.27
C ASP A 101 -8.17 6.27 0.21
N ALA A 102 -7.19 5.84 1.01
CA ALA A 102 -7.30 5.73 2.46
C ALA A 102 -7.17 7.08 3.22
N GLY A 103 -7.00 8.20 2.50
CA GLY A 103 -7.00 9.55 3.06
C GLY A 103 -5.62 10.13 3.40
N TYR A 104 -4.52 9.46 3.03
CA TYR A 104 -3.16 9.97 3.27
C TYR A 104 -2.68 10.85 2.13
N VAL A 105 -1.96 11.93 2.45
CA VAL A 105 -1.14 12.64 1.46
C VAL A 105 0.17 11.91 1.30
N VAL A 106 0.50 11.49 0.07
CA VAL A 106 1.72 10.74 -0.22
C VAL A 106 2.85 11.67 -0.66
N TRP A 107 4.04 11.51 -0.07
CA TRP A 107 5.27 12.26 -0.35
C TRP A 107 6.46 11.36 -0.59
#